data_AF-A0A378N5P8-F1
#
_entry.id   AF-A0A378N5P8-F1
#
_cell.length_a   1.000
_cell.length_b   1.000
_cell.length_c   1.000
_cell.angle_alpha   90.00
_cell.angle_beta   90.00
_cell.angle_gamma   90.00
#
_symmetry.space_group_name_H-M   'P 1'
#
loop_
_entity.id
_entity.type
_entity.pdbx_description
1 polymer ?
#
loop_
_entity_poly.entity_id
_entity_poly.type
_entity_poly.pdbx_seq_one_letter_code
_entity_poly.pdbx_strand_id
1 'polypeptide(L)'
;MNDRYGALVPIIGTLISAGIALVIAVPVSFGIATFLTELAPQWLKRPVGTAVEMLAAIPSIIYGMWGLFVFVPLFQEYVQPYLIDTFGQLPFIGMLFSGAPFGIGLFSAGLYWRL
;
A
#
# COMPACT_ATOMS: atom_id res chain seq x y z
N MET A 1 -9.52 -5.90 30.83
CA MET A 1 -8.18 -5.30 30.76
C MET A 1 -7.18 -6.44 30.70
N ASN A 2 -6.79 -6.86 29.49
CA ASN A 2 -5.70 -7.81 29.30
C ASN A 2 -4.69 -7.12 28.39
N ASP A 3 -3.98 -6.15 28.97
CA ASP A 3 -2.97 -5.32 28.32
C ASP A 3 -1.68 -6.13 28.06
N ARG A 4 -1.81 -7.23 27.31
CA ARG A 4 -0.68 -7.72 26.55
C ARG A 4 -0.55 -6.78 25.37
N TYR A 5 0.15 -5.66 25.59
CA TYR A 5 0.72 -4.83 24.53
C TYR A 5 1.69 -5.71 23.74
N GLY A 6 1.14 -6.55 22.86
CA GLY A 6 1.88 -7.42 22.00
C GLY A 6 2.52 -6.56 20.94
N ALA A 7 3.67 -5.92 21.25
CA ALA A 7 4.52 -5.25 20.28
C ALA A 7 4.84 -6.18 19.09
N LEU A 8 4.75 -7.49 19.31
CA LEU A 8 4.81 -8.53 18.28
C LEU A 8 3.83 -8.31 17.12
N VAL A 9 2.59 -7.85 17.37
CA VAL A 9 1.58 -7.67 16.31
C VAL A 9 1.98 -6.57 15.31
N PRO A 10 2.28 -5.32 15.72
CA PRO A 10 2.74 -4.31 14.79
C PRO A 10 4.11 -4.63 14.17
N ILE A 11 5.03 -5.30 14.89
CA ILE A 11 6.33 -5.70 14.34
C ILE A 11 6.14 -6.74 13.22
N ILE A 12 5.32 -7.77 13.44
CA ILE A 12 5.04 -8.78 12.42
C ILE A 12 4.28 -8.13 11.25
N GLY A 13 3.34 -7.23 11.53
CA GLY A 13 2.62 -6.48 10.51
C GLY A 13 3.54 -5.66 9.60
N THR A 14 4.48 -4.90 10.18
CA THR A 14 5.44 -4.11 9.39
C THR A 14 6.42 -4.99 8.62
N LEU A 15 6.85 -6.12 9.20
CA LEU A 15 7.76 -7.04 8.53
C LEU A 15 7.09 -7.73 7.33
N ILE A 16 5.84 -8.17 7.48
CA ILE A 16 5.06 -8.74 6.38
C ILE A 16 4.81 -7.68 5.30
N SER A 17 4.40 -6.45 5.68
CA SER A 17 4.16 -5.39 4.70
C SER A 17 5.42 -4.98 3.95
N ALA A 18 6.56 -4.87 4.65
CA ALA A 18 7.85 -4.57 4.04
C ALA A 18 8.31 -5.72 3.14
N GLY A 19 8.09 -6.97 3.55
CA GLY A 19 8.41 -8.16 2.75
C GLY A 19 7.65 -8.17 1.42
N ILE A 20 6.32 -7.98 1.46
CA ILE A 20 5.49 -7.90 0.25
C ILE A 20 5.94 -6.74 -0.64
N ALA A 21 6.19 -5.57 -0.04
CA ALA A 21 6.67 -4.40 -0.77
C ALA A 21 7.99 -4.69 -1.50
N LEU A 22 8.95 -5.36 -0.86
CA LEU A 22 10.24 -5.71 -1.47
C LEU A 22 10.09 -6.71 -2.61
N VAL A 23 9.29 -7.76 -2.44
CA VAL A 23 9.08 -8.79 -3.47
C VAL A 23 8.56 -8.18 -4.77
N ILE A 24 7.73 -7.13 -4.69
CA ILE A 24 7.18 -6.44 -5.86
C ILE A 24 8.11 -5.32 -6.35
N ALA A 25 8.63 -4.50 -5.43
CA ALA A 25 9.42 -3.32 -5.78
C ALA A 25 10.76 -3.67 -6.43
N VAL A 26 11.43 -4.74 -5.96
CA VAL A 26 12.74 -5.16 -6.49
C VAL A 26 12.67 -5.53 -7.97
N PRO A 27 11.84 -6.48 -8.43
CA PRO A 27 11.80 -6.85 -9.85
C PRO A 27 11.34 -5.70 -10.74
N VAL A 28 10.39 -4.88 -10.28
CA VAL A 28 9.92 -3.70 -11.03
C VAL A 28 11.05 -2.67 -11.19
N SER A 29 11.78 -2.38 -10.10
CA SER A 29 12.90 -1.43 -10.14
C SER A 29 14.01 -1.92 -11.07
N PHE A 30 14.33 -3.22 -11.02
CA PHE A 30 15.32 -3.82 -11.90
C PHE A 30 14.89 -3.74 -13.37
N GLY A 31 13.63 -4.05 -13.67
CA GLY A 31 13.08 -3.94 -15.02
C GLY A 31 13.16 -2.52 -15.59
N ILE A 32 12.81 -1.51 -14.80
CA ILE A 32 12.92 -0.10 -15.21
C ILE A 32 14.38 0.30 -15.40
N ALA A 33 15.28 -0.10 -14.50
CA ALA A 33 16.70 0.22 -14.58
C ALA A 33 17.35 -0.36 -15.84
N THR A 34 17.11 -1.65 -16.12
CA THR A 34 17.59 -2.31 -17.33
C THR A 34 16.99 -1.68 -18.59
N PHE A 35 15.69 -1.39 -18.59
CA PHE A 35 15.04 -0.72 -19.73
C PHE A 35 15.67 0.65 -20.02
N LEU A 36 15.88 1.49 -19.00
CA LEU A 36 16.45 2.81 -19.18
C LEU A 36 17.94 2.77 -19.57
N THR A 37 18.66 1.74 -19.16
CA THR A 37 20.10 1.64 -19.43
C THR A 37 20.37 1.05 -20.81
N GLU A 38 19.72 -0.07 -21.13
CA GLU A 38 20.04 -0.90 -22.30
C GLU A 38 19.10 -0.66 -23.48
N LEU A 39 17.82 -0.41 -23.23
CA LEU A 39 16.79 -0.37 -24.28
C LEU A 39 16.34 1.05 -24.63
N ALA A 40 16.48 2.00 -23.72
CA ALA A 40 15.93 3.34 -23.89
C ALA A 40 16.79 4.21 -24.84
N PRO A 41 16.16 4.84 -25.86
CA PRO A 41 16.85 5.74 -26.76
C PRO A 41 17.27 7.04 -26.04
N GLN A 42 18.36 7.66 -26.50
CA GLN A 42 19.01 8.80 -25.81
C GLN A 42 18.07 10.00 -25.58
N TRP A 43 17.07 10.20 -26.45
CA TRP A 43 16.08 11.27 -26.30
C TRP A 43 15.06 11.02 -25.18
N LEU A 44 14.85 9.77 -24.76
CA LEU A 44 13.91 9.40 -23.70
C LEU A 44 14.55 9.47 -22.31
N LYS A 45 15.87 9.30 -22.21
CA LYS A 45 16.60 9.35 -20.94
C LYS A 45 16.44 10.68 -20.20
N ARG A 46 16.51 11.80 -20.92
CA ARG A 46 16.33 13.15 -20.36
C ARG A 46 14.94 13.39 -19.77
N PRO A 47 13.82 13.25 -20.51
CA PRO A 47 12.49 13.52 -19.96
C PRO A 47 12.12 12.55 -18.84
N VAL A 48 12.53 11.27 -18.91
CA VAL A 48 12.28 10.32 -17.82
C VAL A 48 13.06 10.70 -16.56
N GLY A 49 14.34 11.05 -16.69
CA GLY A 49 15.14 11.51 -15.55
C GLY A 49 14.51 12.74 -14.88
N THR A 50 14.13 13.74 -15.67
CA THR A 50 13.42 14.93 -15.15
C THR A 50 12.10 14.56 -14.49
N ALA A 51 11.30 13.67 -15.09
CA ALA A 51 10.04 13.22 -14.48
C ALA A 51 10.27 12.52 -13.12
N VAL A 52 11.30 11.69 -13.01
CA VAL A 52 11.67 11.02 -11.75
C VAL A 52 12.11 12.02 -10.70
N GLU A 53 12.95 13.00 -11.06
CA GLU A 53 13.35 14.08 -10.16
C GLU A 53 12.14 14.91 -9.69
N MET A 54 11.21 15.22 -10.60
CA MET A 54 9.97 15.93 -10.26
C MET A 54 9.08 15.10 -9.33
N LEU A 55 8.95 13.79 -9.57
CA LEU A 55 8.22 12.88 -8.68
C LEU A 55 8.87 12.80 -7.30
N ALA A 56 10.20 12.80 -7.23
CA ALA A 56 10.93 12.81 -5.97
C ALA A 56 10.76 14.13 -5.19
N ALA A 57 10.49 15.24 -5.89
CA ALA A 57 10.20 16.53 -5.27
C ALA A 57 8.80 16.63 -4.65
N ILE A 58 7.88 15.70 -4.98
CA ILE A 58 6.53 15.68 -4.40
C ILE A 58 6.62 15.35 -2.90
N PRO A 59 5.97 16.12 -2.01
CA PRO A 59 5.95 15.83 -0.58
C PRO A 59 5.36 14.46 -0.26
N SER A 60 5.97 13.74 0.69
CA SER A 60 5.55 12.39 1.09
C SER A 60 4.09 12.30 1.55
N ILE A 61 3.56 13.38 2.15
CA ILE A 61 2.15 13.44 2.60
C ILE A 61 1.15 13.30 1.44
N ILE A 62 1.49 13.79 0.25
CA ILE A 62 0.63 13.71 -0.93
C ILE A 62 0.48 12.26 -1.36
N TYR A 63 1.59 11.50 -1.38
CA TYR A 63 1.54 10.06 -1.68
C TYR A 63 0.75 9.28 -0.63
N GLY A 64 0.87 9.64 0.65
CA GLY A 64 0.07 9.05 1.72
C GLY A 64 -1.43 9.30 1.55
N MET A 65 -1.82 10.56 1.32
CA MET A 65 -3.22 10.93 1.08
C MET A 65 -3.77 10.32 -0.21
N TRP A 66 -3.00 10.32 -1.29
CA TRP A 66 -3.39 9.66 -2.54
C TRP A 66 -3.61 8.15 -2.33
N GLY A 67 -2.74 7.51 -1.54
CA GLY A 67 -2.92 6.11 -1.14
C GLY A 67 -4.24 5.89 -0.40
N LEU A 68 -4.59 6.77 0.54
CA LEU A 68 -5.84 6.64 1.30
C LEU A 68 -7.09 6.95 0.46
N PHE A 69 -7.06 7.93 -0.42
CA PHE A 69 -8.25 8.36 -1.17
C PHE A 69 -8.44 7.68 -2.52
N VAL A 70 -7.39 7.12 -3.11
CA VAL A 70 -7.44 6.49 -4.43
C VAL A 70 -7.08 5.02 -4.34
N PHE A 71 -5.94 4.68 -3.73
CA PHE A 71 -5.51 3.28 -3.67
C PHE A 71 -6.42 2.42 -2.77
N VAL A 72 -6.80 2.88 -1.58
CA VAL A 72 -7.71 2.12 -0.69
C VAL A 72 -9.05 1.80 -1.35
N PRO A 73 -9.82 2.76 -1.93
CA PRO A 73 -11.09 2.41 -2.55
C PRO A 73 -10.92 1.51 -3.78
N LEU A 74 -9.92 1.74 -4.62
CA LEU A 74 -9.62 0.84 -5.75
C LEU A 74 -9.24 -0.57 -5.27
N PHE A 75 -8.48 -0.66 -4.19
CA PHE A 75 -8.11 -1.95 -3.61
C PHE A 75 -9.35 -2.66 -3.05
N GLN A 76 -10.27 -1.95 -2.39
CA GLN A 76 -11.51 -2.52 -1.88
C GLN A 76 -12.48 -2.95 -3.00
N GLU A 77 -12.57 -2.19 -4.09
CA GLU A 77 -13.50 -2.49 -5.17
C GLU A 77 -13.01 -3.62 -6.07
N TYR A 78 -11.71 -3.62 -6.41
CA TYR A 78 -11.15 -4.60 -7.35
C TYR A 78 -10.42 -5.71 -6.63
N VAL A 79 -9.45 -5.40 -5.77
CA VAL A 79 -8.48 -6.39 -5.28
C VAL A 79 -9.04 -7.22 -4.12
N GLN A 80 -9.77 -6.61 -3.19
CA GLN A 80 -10.36 -7.25 -2.02
C GLN A 80 -11.36 -8.37 -2.36
N PRO A 81 -12.34 -8.20 -3.26
CA PRO A 81 -13.26 -9.28 -3.62
C PRO A 81 -12.53 -10.45 -4.30
N TYR A 82 -11.60 -10.19 -5.24
CA TYR A 82 -10.80 -11.26 -5.84
C TYR A 82 -9.95 -12.02 -4.81
N LEU A 83 -9.39 -11.33 -3.80
CA LEU A 83 -8.67 -11.98 -2.72
C LEU A 83 -9.61 -12.80 -1.82
N ILE A 84 -10.79 -12.32 -1.48
CA ILE A 84 -11.76 -13.05 -0.66
C ILE A 84 -12.28 -14.28 -1.41
N ASP A 85 -12.55 -14.16 -2.71
CA ASP A 85 -13.01 -15.29 -3.53
C ASP A 85 -11.93 -16.36 -3.70
N THR A 86 -10.65 -15.96 -3.79
CA THR A 86 -9.52 -16.88 -3.98
C THR A 86 -8.96 -17.45 -2.67
N PHE A 87 -8.87 -16.65 -1.61
CA PHE A 87 -8.22 -16.99 -0.33
C PHE A 87 -9.21 -17.17 0.84
N GLY A 88 -10.49 -16.83 0.69
CA GLY A 88 -11.52 -17.00 1.72
C GLY A 88 -11.81 -18.46 2.09
N GLN A 89 -11.31 -19.41 1.29
CA GLN A 89 -11.42 -20.85 1.57
C GLN A 89 -10.33 -21.39 2.52
N LEU A 90 -9.31 -20.59 2.86
CA LEU A 90 -8.20 -21.01 3.72
C LEU A 90 -8.41 -20.57 5.19
N PRO A 91 -8.49 -21.49 6.17
CA PRO A 91 -8.91 -21.19 7.54
C PRO A 91 -7.96 -20.27 8.34
N PHE A 92 -6.70 -20.16 7.94
CA PHE A 92 -5.70 -19.30 8.63
C PHE A 92 -5.58 -17.89 8.02
N ILE A 93 -5.88 -17.75 6.73
CA ILE A 93 -5.82 -16.47 5.98
C ILE A 93 -7.19 -15.79 6.00
N GLY A 94 -8.28 -16.57 5.99
CA GLY A 94 -9.64 -16.09 6.14
C GLY A 94 -9.81 -15.19 7.36
N MET A 95 -9.30 -15.56 8.53
CA MET A 95 -9.42 -14.75 9.75
C MET A 95 -8.69 -13.39 9.68
N LEU A 96 -7.64 -13.26 8.86
CA LEU A 96 -6.88 -12.02 8.66
C LEU A 96 -7.55 -11.08 7.65
N PHE A 97 -8.29 -11.63 6.68
CA PHE A 97 -8.95 -10.88 5.60
C PHE A 97 -10.48 -10.73 5.78
N SER A 98 -11.11 -11.56 6.62
CA SER A 98 -12.53 -11.47 7.01
C SER A 98 -12.75 -10.61 8.26
N GLY A 99 -11.70 -10.00 8.80
CA GLY A 99 -11.68 -9.28 10.06
C GLY A 99 -11.01 -7.90 9.97
N ALA A 100 -11.59 -7.01 9.18
CA ALA A 100 -11.69 -5.56 9.41
C ALA A 100 -12.21 -4.88 8.11
N PRO A 101 -13.51 -4.98 7.81
CA PRO A 101 -14.15 -3.98 6.97
C PRO A 101 -14.16 -2.70 7.81
N PHE A 102 -13.44 -1.65 7.39
CA PHE A 102 -13.49 -0.34 8.05
C PHE A 102 -14.95 0.08 8.19
N GLY A 103 -15.48 -0.09 9.39
CA GLY A 103 -16.90 0.00 9.67
C GLY A 103 -17.10 0.41 11.12
N ILE A 104 -17.38 1.71 11.28
CA ILE A 104 -17.94 2.39 12.46
C ILE A 104 -16.86 2.99 13.41
N GLY A 105 -16.77 4.32 13.61
CA GLY A 105 -17.76 5.36 13.32
C GLY A 105 -17.21 6.76 13.02
N LEU A 106 -17.49 7.24 11.80
CA LEU A 106 -17.52 8.67 11.46
C LEU A 106 -18.54 9.46 12.30
N PHE A 107 -19.55 8.78 12.87
CA PHE A 107 -20.49 9.39 13.80
C PHE A 107 -19.85 9.79 15.15
N SER A 108 -18.89 9.00 15.66
CA SER A 108 -18.06 9.36 16.82
C SER A 108 -16.97 10.38 16.48
N ALA A 109 -16.45 10.38 15.24
CA ALA A 109 -15.49 11.38 14.77
C ALA A 109 -16.12 12.79 14.66
N GLY A 110 -17.42 12.87 14.33
CA GLY A 110 -18.17 14.13 14.31
C GLY A 110 -18.40 14.77 15.70
N LEU A 111 -18.33 13.99 16.78
CA LEU A 111 -18.50 14.48 18.15
C LEU A 111 -17.21 15.10 18.74
N TYR A 112 -16.04 14.66 18.28
CA TYR A 112 -14.73 15.19 18.72
C TYR A 112 -14.32 16.51 18.04
N TRP A 113 -14.89 16.84 16.88
CA TRP A 113 -14.52 18.04 16.11
C TRP A 113 -15.29 19.32 16.55
N ARG A 114 -16.17 19.23 17.56
CA ARG A 114 -16.99 20.35 18.05
C ARG A 114 -16.86 20.63 19.55
N LEU A 115 -15.69 20.34 20.14
CA LEU A 115 -15.26 20.87 21.45
C LEU A 115 -13.85 21.47 21.34
#